data_AF-A0AAE1VR82-F1
#
_entry.id   AF-A0AAE1VR82-F1
#
_cell.length_a   1.000
_cell.length_b   1.000
_cell.length_c   1.000
_cell.angle_alpha   90.00
_cell.angle_beta   90.00
_cell.angle_gamma   90.00
#
_symmetry.space_group_name_H-M   'P 1'
#
loop_
_entity.id
_entity.type
_entity.pdbx_description
1 polymer ?
#
loop_
_entity_poly.entity_id
_entity_poly.type
_entity_poly.pdbx_seq_one_letter_code
_entity_poly.pdbx_strand_id
1 'polypeptide(L)'
;MVNVNLDWREAVPHPDDRVEYELWTSSNDECGFKCDMLMKYVKDFKGAAQILEKGGYTQFTPHYITWYCPQAFTVSKQCKSQCINHGRYCAPDPEQDFSTGYEGKDVVVENLRQLCVFKVANETKKPWVWWDYVTDFQIRCPMKEKKYNKECADGVIKSLGLDSRKIEKCMGDPNADEDNPVLKEEQDAQARKLEKGAVLKAICAGFEETTEPAVCLNDGECT
;
A
#
# COMPACT_ATOMS: atom_id res chain seq x y z
N MET A 1 14.90 18.63 -29.25
CA MET A 1 14.40 18.07 -27.98
C MET A 1 13.15 18.85 -27.63
N VAL A 2 11.98 18.24 -27.73
CA VAL A 2 10.71 18.85 -27.33
C VAL A 2 10.47 18.44 -25.89
N ASN A 3 10.27 19.42 -25.00
CA ASN A 3 9.98 19.17 -23.60
C ASN A 3 8.49 19.49 -23.38
N VAL A 4 7.70 18.48 -23.07
CA VAL A 4 6.27 18.63 -22.78
C VAL A 4 6.15 18.71 -21.26
N ASN A 5 5.62 19.82 -20.76
CA ASN A 5 5.38 20.02 -19.34
C ASN A 5 3.86 19.99 -19.12
N LEU A 6 3.39 19.12 -18.23
CA LEU A 6 1.99 19.05 -17.83
C LEU A 6 1.85 19.83 -16.52
N ASP A 7 1.06 20.90 -16.55
CA ASP A 7 0.84 21.78 -15.40
C ASP A 7 -0.49 21.47 -14.71
N TRP A 8 -0.42 20.99 -13.47
CA TRP A 8 -1.58 20.58 -12.67
C TRP A 8 -1.72 21.41 -11.39
N ARG A 9 -1.05 22.56 -11.30
CA ARG A 9 -0.96 23.37 -10.08
C ARG A 9 -2.32 23.84 -9.55
N GLU A 10 -3.29 24.05 -10.44
CA GLU A 10 -4.66 24.45 -10.09
C GLU A 10 -5.57 23.25 -9.80
N ALA A 11 -5.17 22.05 -10.22
CA ALA A 11 -6.00 20.84 -10.18
C ALA A 11 -5.77 19.98 -8.93
N VAL A 12 -4.55 19.98 -8.40
CA VAL A 12 -4.17 19.16 -7.24
C VAL A 12 -4.46 19.95 -5.97
N PRO A 13 -5.32 19.46 -5.06
CA PRO A 13 -5.55 20.12 -3.78
C PRO A 13 -4.27 20.14 -2.94
N HIS A 14 -3.85 21.32 -2.50
CA HIS A 14 -2.70 21.53 -1.60
C HIS A 14 -3.04 22.60 -0.54
N PRO A 15 -3.99 22.32 0.38
CA PRO A 15 -4.51 23.32 1.31
C PRO A 15 -3.44 23.94 2.24
N ASP A 16 -2.27 23.32 2.33
CA ASP A 16 -1.14 23.73 3.16
C ASP A 16 0.22 23.68 2.43
N ASP A 17 0.24 23.92 1.11
CA ASP A 17 1.43 23.87 0.24
C ASP A 17 2.13 22.49 0.19
N ARG A 18 1.44 21.42 0.64
CA ARG A 18 1.92 20.04 0.59
C ARG A 18 1.02 19.20 -0.30
N VAL A 19 1.62 18.27 -1.04
CA VAL A 19 0.87 17.30 -1.84
C VAL A 19 0.69 16.01 -1.05
N GLU A 20 -0.57 15.66 -0.79
CA GLU A 20 -0.94 14.37 -0.21
C GLU A 20 -1.04 13.33 -1.33
N TYR A 21 -0.38 12.19 -1.15
CA TYR A 21 -0.50 11.08 -2.10
C TYR A 21 -0.40 9.74 -1.40
N GLU A 22 -1.05 8.75 -1.99
CA GLU A 22 -1.11 7.39 -1.49
C GLU A 22 -0.59 6.38 -2.52
N LEU A 23 -0.05 5.27 -2.03
CA LEU A 23 0.38 4.16 -2.88
C LEU A 23 -0.29 2.87 -2.42
N TRP A 24 -1.19 2.34 -3.25
CA TRP A 24 -1.78 1.02 -3.10
C TRP A 24 -0.84 -0.04 -3.67
N THR A 25 -0.39 -0.97 -2.83
CA THR A 25 0.63 -1.96 -3.18
C THR A 25 0.38 -3.32 -2.51
N SER A 26 1.27 -4.27 -2.78
CA SER A 26 1.32 -5.60 -2.14
C SER A 26 2.78 -5.99 -1.94
N SER A 27 3.08 -6.71 -0.85
CA SER A 27 4.40 -7.25 -0.58
C SER A 27 4.69 -8.57 -1.33
N ASN A 28 3.72 -9.09 -2.08
CA ASN A 28 3.90 -10.26 -2.96
C ASN A 28 4.95 -9.96 -4.04
N ASP A 29 5.95 -10.83 -4.20
CA ASP A 29 7.01 -10.75 -5.21
C ASP A 29 6.96 -11.87 -6.27
N GLU A 30 5.98 -12.79 -6.21
CA GLU A 30 5.88 -13.97 -7.10
C GLU A 30 4.77 -13.93 -8.16
N CYS A 31 4.03 -12.83 -8.30
CA CYS A 31 2.95 -12.73 -9.30
C CYS A 31 3.43 -12.44 -10.74
N GLY A 32 4.64 -12.87 -11.08
CA GLY A 32 5.29 -12.69 -12.38
C GLY A 32 5.56 -11.21 -12.72
N PHE A 33 5.43 -10.86 -14.00
CA PHE A 33 5.77 -9.53 -14.53
C PHE A 33 5.09 -8.35 -13.79
N LYS A 34 3.90 -8.58 -13.23
CA LYS A 34 3.19 -7.54 -12.46
C LYS A 34 3.94 -7.19 -11.17
N CYS A 35 4.43 -8.20 -10.45
CA CYS A 35 5.21 -8.02 -9.24
C CYS A 35 6.59 -7.43 -9.57
N ASP A 36 7.22 -7.87 -10.66
CA ASP A 36 8.49 -7.29 -11.12
C ASP A 36 8.38 -5.78 -11.41
N MET A 37 7.30 -5.35 -12.07
CA MET A 37 7.04 -3.93 -12.31
C MET A 37 6.82 -3.14 -11.00
N LEU A 38 6.06 -3.70 -10.07
CA LEU A 38 5.79 -3.06 -8.78
C LEU A 38 7.07 -2.87 -7.96
N MET A 39 7.88 -3.92 -7.84
CA MET A 39 9.19 -3.87 -7.17
C MET A 39 10.11 -2.85 -7.83
N LYS A 40 10.15 -2.83 -9.16
CA LYS A 40 10.94 -1.85 -9.92
C LYS A 40 10.47 -0.43 -9.65
N TYR A 41 9.16 -0.18 -9.64
CA TYR A 41 8.60 1.15 -9.36
C TYR A 41 9.00 1.64 -7.96
N VAL A 42 8.80 0.82 -6.93
CA VAL A 42 9.12 1.18 -5.54
C VAL A 42 10.61 1.49 -5.40
N LYS A 43 11.48 0.68 -6.03
CA LYS A 43 12.93 0.90 -6.04
C LYS A 43 13.34 2.19 -6.75
N ASP A 44 12.79 2.44 -7.94
CA ASP A 44 13.17 3.59 -8.78
C ASP A 44 12.61 4.90 -8.20
N PHE A 45 11.42 4.87 -7.58
CA PHE A 45 10.76 6.06 -7.03
C PHE A 45 11.25 6.44 -5.63
N LYS A 46 11.78 5.49 -4.85
CA LYS A 46 12.30 5.70 -3.49
C LYS A 46 13.11 6.98 -3.34
N GLY A 47 14.08 7.24 -4.22
CA GLY A 47 14.93 8.43 -4.13
C GLY A 47 14.15 9.74 -4.18
N ALA A 48 13.22 9.86 -5.13
CA ALA A 48 12.37 11.03 -5.28
C ALA A 48 11.43 11.19 -4.07
N ALA A 49 10.77 10.09 -3.66
CA ALA A 49 9.86 10.09 -2.51
C ALA A 49 10.55 10.56 -1.22
N GLN A 50 11.74 10.02 -0.94
CA GLN A 50 12.50 10.41 0.25
C GLN A 50 12.94 11.89 0.22
N ILE A 51 13.30 12.44 -0.94
CA ILE A 51 13.66 13.86 -1.07
C ILE A 51 12.45 14.74 -0.80
N LEU A 52 11.30 14.41 -1.39
CA LEU A 52 10.06 15.16 -1.24
C LEU A 52 9.55 15.15 0.21
N GLU A 53 9.52 13.98 0.85
CA GLU A 53 9.07 13.82 2.23
C GLU A 53 10.01 14.51 3.23
N LYS A 54 11.34 14.34 3.07
CA LYS A 54 12.32 15.02 3.95
C LYS A 54 12.29 16.54 3.78
N GLY A 55 11.94 17.02 2.59
CA GLY A 55 11.74 18.44 2.30
C GLY A 55 10.42 19.00 2.81
N GLY A 56 9.51 18.16 3.30
CA GLY A 56 8.18 18.56 3.76
C GLY A 56 7.21 18.92 2.62
N TYR A 57 7.56 18.61 1.36
CA TYR A 57 6.74 18.93 0.19
C TYR A 57 5.57 17.98 0.00
N THR A 58 5.64 16.79 0.59
CA THR A 58 4.62 15.74 0.42
C THR A 58 4.27 15.05 1.72
N GLN A 59 3.03 14.58 1.80
CA GLN A 59 2.56 13.69 2.86
C GLN A 59 2.12 12.36 2.23
N PHE A 60 2.98 11.35 2.41
CA PHE A 60 2.82 10.03 1.81
C PHE A 60 2.09 9.07 2.78
N THR A 61 1.21 8.22 2.25
CA THR A 61 0.61 7.10 2.99
C THR A 61 0.63 5.81 2.14
N PRO A 62 1.28 4.72 2.61
CA PRO A 62 1.20 3.43 1.93
C PRO A 62 -0.09 2.69 2.31
N HIS A 63 -0.71 2.04 1.33
CA HIS A 63 -1.87 1.19 1.50
C HIS A 63 -1.66 -0.19 0.91
N TYR A 64 -2.28 -1.20 1.52
CA TYR A 64 -2.19 -2.59 1.09
C TYR A 64 -3.58 -3.15 0.85
N ILE A 65 -3.78 -3.67 -0.35
CA ILE A 65 -5.04 -4.30 -0.73
C ILE A 65 -5.23 -5.55 0.13
N THR A 66 -6.33 -5.59 0.87
CA THR A 66 -6.77 -6.80 1.56
C THR A 66 -8.11 -7.29 1.01
N TRP A 67 -8.27 -8.60 0.99
CA TRP A 67 -9.50 -9.28 0.64
C TRP A 67 -10.12 -9.89 1.89
N TYR A 68 -11.32 -10.43 1.77
CA TYR A 68 -11.95 -11.18 2.84
C TYR A 68 -12.51 -12.49 2.29
N CYS A 69 -12.64 -13.45 3.19
CA CYS A 69 -13.26 -14.72 2.93
C CYS A 69 -14.68 -14.69 3.51
N PRO A 70 -15.72 -14.94 2.69
CA PRO A 70 -17.09 -14.94 3.19
C PRO A 70 -17.27 -15.95 4.33
N GLN A 71 -18.09 -15.62 5.32
CA GLN A 71 -18.27 -16.43 6.54
C GLN A 71 -18.58 -17.90 6.27
N ALA A 72 -19.36 -18.19 5.22
CA ALA A 72 -19.71 -19.54 4.80
C ALA A 72 -18.50 -20.43 4.41
N PHE A 73 -17.35 -19.82 4.06
CA PHE A 73 -16.16 -20.52 3.58
C PHE A 73 -14.99 -20.47 4.58
N THR A 74 -15.19 -19.93 5.78
CA THR A 74 -14.13 -19.79 6.81
C THR A 74 -13.45 -21.10 7.18
N VAL A 75 -14.19 -22.20 7.13
CA VAL A 75 -13.68 -23.55 7.43
C VAL A 75 -12.93 -24.21 6.26
N SER A 76 -13.05 -23.66 5.04
CA SER A 76 -12.41 -24.21 3.84
C SER A 76 -10.89 -24.14 3.92
N LYS A 77 -10.21 -25.09 3.25
CA LYS A 77 -8.73 -25.11 3.19
C LYS A 77 -8.20 -23.81 2.58
N GLN A 78 -8.85 -23.32 1.53
CA GLN A 78 -8.48 -22.10 0.81
C GLN A 78 -8.55 -20.88 1.73
N CYS A 79 -9.64 -20.73 2.48
CA CYS A 79 -9.75 -19.61 3.40
C CYS A 79 -8.68 -19.66 4.51
N LYS A 80 -8.42 -20.86 5.06
CA LYS A 80 -7.41 -21.03 6.11
C LYS A 80 -5.97 -20.82 5.63
N SER A 81 -5.66 -21.12 4.37
CA SER A 81 -4.32 -20.86 3.82
C SER A 81 -4.13 -19.40 3.43
N GLN A 82 -5.17 -18.75 2.90
CA GLN A 82 -5.02 -17.42 2.30
C GLN A 82 -5.30 -16.26 3.26
N CYS A 83 -5.86 -16.55 4.44
CA CYS A 83 -6.35 -15.51 5.34
C CYS A 83 -5.82 -15.63 6.76
N ILE A 84 -5.77 -14.49 7.44
CA ILE A 84 -5.57 -14.35 8.87
C ILE A 84 -6.85 -13.84 9.54
N ASN A 85 -6.86 -13.76 10.88
CA ASN A 85 -8.00 -13.32 11.68
C ASN A 85 -9.32 -14.00 11.27
N HIS A 86 -9.29 -15.33 11.12
CA HIS A 86 -10.46 -16.16 10.77
C HIS A 86 -11.17 -15.77 9.45
N GLY A 87 -10.41 -15.36 8.43
CA GLY A 87 -10.95 -15.03 7.11
C GLY A 87 -11.26 -13.55 6.92
N ARG A 88 -11.01 -12.70 7.92
CA ARG A 88 -11.27 -11.26 7.82
C ARG A 88 -10.32 -10.55 6.86
N TYR A 89 -9.05 -10.98 6.82
CA TYR A 89 -8.01 -10.37 6.00
C TYR A 89 -7.27 -11.44 5.22
N CYS A 90 -7.30 -11.32 3.89
CA CYS A 90 -6.77 -12.31 2.97
C CYS A 90 -5.93 -11.63 1.88
N ALA A 91 -5.05 -12.42 1.27
CA ALA A 91 -4.40 -12.07 0.01
C ALA A 91 -4.56 -13.23 -0.98
N PRO A 92 -4.52 -12.97 -2.29
CA PRO A 92 -4.41 -14.03 -3.28
C PRO A 92 -3.11 -14.82 -3.07
N ASP A 93 -3.14 -16.08 -3.47
CA ASP A 93 -1.97 -16.94 -3.41
C ASP A 93 -0.85 -16.36 -4.30
N PRO A 94 0.39 -16.22 -3.78
CA PRO A 94 1.49 -15.55 -4.46
C PRO A 94 1.75 -16.04 -5.87
N GLU A 95 1.81 -17.36 -6.02
CA GLU A 95 2.12 -18.08 -7.26
C GLU A 95 0.85 -18.56 -7.98
N GLN A 96 -0.33 -18.27 -7.42
CA GLN A 96 -1.63 -18.82 -7.83
C GLN A 96 -1.65 -20.37 -7.78
N ASP A 97 -0.86 -20.96 -6.88
CA ASP A 97 -0.73 -22.40 -6.70
C ASP A 97 -0.82 -22.75 -5.21
N PHE A 98 -2.00 -23.23 -4.80
CA PHE A 98 -2.28 -23.63 -3.41
C PHE A 98 -1.52 -24.88 -2.93
N SER A 99 -0.64 -25.48 -3.73
CA SER A 99 0.06 -26.72 -3.40
C SER A 99 1.51 -26.52 -2.95
N THR A 100 2.14 -25.40 -3.34
CA THR A 100 3.55 -25.11 -3.08
C THR A 100 3.76 -23.63 -2.80
N GLY A 101 4.91 -23.29 -2.22
CA GLY A 101 5.27 -21.89 -2.00
C GLY A 101 4.69 -21.30 -0.72
N TYR A 102 4.64 -19.98 -0.68
CA TYR A 102 4.03 -19.22 0.40
C TYR A 102 2.53 -19.11 0.20
N GLU A 103 1.77 -18.98 1.28
CA GLU A 103 0.32 -18.85 1.19
C GLU A 103 -0.07 -17.36 1.28
N GLY A 104 -1.29 -17.01 0.85
CA GLY A 104 -1.79 -15.63 0.93
C GLY A 104 -1.73 -15.06 2.35
N LYS A 105 -1.90 -15.86 3.40
CA LYS A 105 -1.78 -15.39 4.79
C LYS A 105 -0.38 -14.83 5.10
N ASP A 106 0.67 -15.39 4.49
CA ASP A 106 2.05 -14.92 4.69
C ASP A 106 2.22 -13.52 4.09
N VAL A 107 1.59 -13.27 2.93
CA VAL A 107 1.51 -11.95 2.31
C VAL A 107 0.75 -10.96 3.17
N VAL A 108 -0.39 -11.37 3.76
CA VAL A 108 -1.13 -10.47 4.66
C VAL A 108 -0.30 -10.10 5.89
N VAL A 109 0.44 -11.06 6.46
CA VAL A 109 1.31 -10.82 7.61
C VAL A 109 2.44 -9.85 7.27
N GLU A 110 3.05 -9.95 6.09
CA GLU A 110 4.08 -9.00 5.66
C GLU A 110 3.50 -7.64 5.27
N ASN A 111 2.32 -7.58 4.63
CA ASN A 111 1.60 -6.33 4.39
C ASN A 111 1.33 -5.58 5.71
N LEU A 112 0.81 -6.30 6.71
CA LEU A 112 0.59 -5.79 8.06
C LEU A 112 1.90 -5.30 8.70
N ARG A 113 3.00 -6.04 8.52
CA ARG A 113 4.33 -5.62 9.01
C ARG A 113 4.79 -4.33 8.35
N GLN A 114 4.63 -4.20 7.03
CA GLN A 114 5.00 -2.99 6.27
C GLN A 114 4.18 -1.77 6.70
N LEU A 115 2.87 -1.94 6.93
CA LEU A 115 2.01 -0.90 7.52
C LEU A 115 2.49 -0.49 8.91
N CYS A 116 2.84 -1.46 9.75
CA CYS A 116 3.34 -1.19 11.10
C CYS A 116 4.73 -0.54 11.12
N VAL A 117 5.61 -0.89 10.18
CA VAL A 117 6.88 -0.18 9.95
C VAL A 117 6.59 1.28 9.62
N PHE A 118 5.64 1.57 8.73
CA PHE A 118 5.26 2.94 8.40
C PHE A 118 4.71 3.69 9.63
N LYS A 119 3.76 3.09 10.38
CA LYS A 119 3.19 3.71 11.61
C LYS A 119 4.29 4.04 12.63
N VAL A 120 5.19 3.09 12.92
CA VAL A 120 6.29 3.30 13.87
C VAL A 120 7.30 4.34 13.35
N ALA A 121 7.63 4.31 12.06
CA ALA A 121 8.51 5.30 11.46
C ALA A 121 7.89 6.71 11.50
N ASN A 122 6.57 6.81 11.30
CA ASN A 122 5.84 8.06 11.36
C ASN A 122 5.80 8.65 12.79
N GLU A 123 5.65 7.82 13.83
CA GLU A 123 5.81 8.26 15.24
C GLU A 123 7.18 8.92 15.49
N THR A 124 8.22 8.44 14.82
CA THR A 124 9.57 9.00 14.91
C THR A 124 9.83 10.19 13.97
N LYS A 125 8.78 10.67 13.27
CA LYS A 125 8.83 11.74 12.25
C LYS A 125 9.76 11.41 11.07
N LYS A 126 9.85 10.13 10.71
CA LYS A 126 10.66 9.64 9.58
C LYS A 126 9.87 8.67 8.70
N PRO A 127 8.67 9.04 8.19
CA PRO A 127 7.83 8.15 7.39
C PRO A 127 8.57 7.55 6.18
N TRP A 128 9.51 8.30 5.61
CA TRP A 128 10.34 7.88 4.48
C TRP A 128 11.23 6.64 4.72
N VAL A 129 11.39 6.20 5.97
CA VAL A 129 12.09 4.94 6.32
C VAL A 129 11.30 3.72 5.84
N TRP A 130 9.99 3.85 5.63
CA TRP A 130 9.20 2.81 5.00
C TRP A 130 9.76 2.45 3.61
N TRP A 131 10.15 3.44 2.80
CA TRP A 131 10.79 3.19 1.49
C TRP A 131 12.08 2.38 1.63
N ASP A 132 12.86 2.62 2.70
CA ASP A 132 14.05 1.83 2.98
C ASP A 132 13.69 0.37 3.29
N TYR A 133 12.70 0.17 4.18
CA TYR A 133 12.25 -1.16 4.57
C TYR A 133 11.74 -1.96 3.39
N VAL A 134 10.79 -1.44 2.60
CA VAL A 134 10.16 -2.22 1.52
C VAL A 134 11.16 -2.56 0.42
N THR A 135 12.10 -1.66 0.09
CA THR A 135 13.14 -1.97 -0.90
C THR A 135 14.15 -2.98 -0.38
N ASP A 136 14.55 -2.87 0.89
CA ASP A 136 15.53 -3.81 1.47
C ASP A 136 14.91 -5.19 1.70
N PHE A 137 13.64 -5.24 2.09
CA PHE A 137 12.88 -6.47 2.26
C PHE A 137 12.76 -7.22 0.93
N GLN A 138 12.35 -6.55 -0.16
CA GLN A 138 12.27 -7.16 -1.49
C GLN A 138 13.61 -7.73 -1.97
N ILE A 139 14.73 -7.11 -1.61
CA ILE A 139 16.07 -7.56 -2.00
C ILE A 139 16.57 -8.71 -1.12
N ARG A 140 16.33 -8.64 0.19
CA ARG A 140 16.94 -9.55 1.18
C ARG A 140 16.07 -10.75 1.53
N CYS A 141 14.75 -10.62 1.37
CA CYS A 141 13.76 -11.59 1.79
C CYS A 141 12.91 -12.16 0.64
N PRO A 142 13.50 -12.55 -0.52
CA PRO A 142 12.71 -13.00 -1.66
C PRO A 142 12.02 -14.34 -1.39
N MET A 143 10.81 -14.50 -1.93
CA MET A 143 10.07 -15.78 -1.84
C MET A 143 10.79 -16.92 -2.56
N LYS A 144 11.40 -16.69 -3.73
CA LYS A 144 12.23 -17.70 -4.45
C LYS A 144 13.30 -18.35 -3.59
N GLU A 145 13.89 -17.61 -2.66
CA GLU A 145 14.95 -18.11 -1.78
C GLU A 145 14.42 -18.62 -0.44
N LYS A 146 13.09 -18.69 -0.26
CA LYS A 146 12.41 -19.09 0.98
C LYS A 146 12.80 -18.21 2.19
N LYS A 147 13.06 -16.92 1.92
CA LYS A 147 13.43 -15.93 2.94
C LYS A 147 12.27 -15.00 3.32
N TYR A 148 11.10 -15.19 2.72
CA TYR A 148 9.91 -14.40 3.00
C TYR A 148 9.30 -14.83 4.35
N ASN A 149 9.91 -14.37 5.45
CA ASN A 149 9.52 -14.78 6.80
C ASN A 149 9.86 -13.71 7.84
N LYS A 150 9.36 -13.91 9.06
CA LYS A 150 9.57 -13.00 10.20
C LYS A 150 11.05 -12.79 10.51
N GLU A 151 11.88 -13.83 10.44
CA GLU A 151 13.30 -13.75 10.81
C GLU A 151 14.07 -12.82 9.87
N CYS A 152 13.80 -12.93 8.56
CA CYS A 152 14.39 -12.04 7.56
C CYS A 152 13.87 -10.61 7.74
N ALA A 153 12.55 -10.44 7.91
CA ALA A 153 11.94 -9.15 8.18
C ALA A 153 12.54 -8.43 9.40
N ASP A 154 12.69 -9.16 10.51
CA ASP A 154 13.31 -8.66 11.74
C ASP A 154 14.77 -8.26 11.51
N GLY A 155 15.49 -8.96 10.63
CA GLY A 155 16.83 -8.59 10.20
C GLY A 155 16.87 -7.24 9.47
N VAL A 156 15.91 -6.99 8.57
CA VAL A 156 15.76 -5.71 7.87
C VAL A 156 15.42 -4.59 8.85
N ILE A 157 14.41 -4.80 9.70
CA ILE A 157 13.97 -3.86 10.74
C ILE A 157 15.16 -3.41 11.61
N LYS A 158 15.95 -4.37 12.11
CA LYS A 158 17.13 -4.09 12.94
C LYS A 158 18.19 -3.32 12.17
N SER A 159 18.42 -3.65 10.90
CA SER A 159 19.42 -2.94 10.08
C SER A 159 19.06 -1.49 9.81
N LEU A 160 17.76 -1.14 9.88
CA LEU A 160 17.25 0.23 9.75
C LEU A 160 17.13 0.97 11.10
N GLY A 161 17.47 0.30 12.21
CA GLY A 161 17.40 0.89 13.56
C GLY A 161 15.98 1.11 14.08
N LEU A 162 15.00 0.37 13.54
CA LEU A 162 13.61 0.42 14.01
C LEU A 162 13.40 -0.51 15.22
N ASP A 163 12.47 -0.14 16.11
CA ASP A 163 12.13 -0.94 17.29
C ASP A 163 11.17 -2.08 16.90
N SER A 164 11.73 -3.30 16.79
CA SER A 164 10.96 -4.51 16.49
C SER A 164 9.80 -4.73 17.47
N ARG A 165 9.93 -4.34 18.75
CA ARG A 165 8.86 -4.56 19.75
C ARG A 165 7.66 -3.66 19.48
N LYS A 166 7.90 -2.42 19.04
CA LYS A 166 6.82 -1.51 18.64
C LYS A 166 6.08 -2.04 17.41
N ILE A 167 6.83 -2.57 16.44
CA ILE A 167 6.25 -3.16 15.23
C ILE A 167 5.43 -4.40 15.59
N GLU A 168 5.96 -5.34 16.37
CA GLU A 168 5.21 -6.51 16.84
C GLU A 168 3.95 -6.12 17.62
N LYS A 169 4.04 -5.11 18.49
CA LYS A 169 2.87 -4.58 19.21
C LYS A 169 1.82 -3.99 18.26
N CYS A 170 2.24 -3.30 17.21
CA CYS A 170 1.33 -2.77 16.19
C CYS A 170 0.67 -3.89 15.39
N MET A 171 1.40 -4.95 15.06
CA MET A 171 0.86 -6.09 14.31
C MET A 171 -0.18 -6.86 15.14
N GLY A 172 -0.01 -6.95 16.46
CA GLY A 172 -0.90 -7.75 17.30
C GLY A 172 -0.78 -9.25 17.03
N ASP A 173 -1.82 -10.02 17.35
CA ASP A 173 -1.90 -11.45 17.00
C ASP A 173 -2.66 -11.65 15.67
N PRO A 174 -1.98 -12.08 14.59
CA PRO A 174 -2.63 -12.38 13.32
C PRO A 174 -3.62 -13.54 13.38
N ASN A 175 -3.53 -14.41 14.40
CA ASN A 175 -4.40 -15.59 14.51
C ASN A 175 -5.65 -15.35 15.36
N ALA A 176 -5.74 -14.20 16.04
CA ALA A 176 -6.87 -13.88 16.89
C ALA A 176 -8.17 -13.78 16.10
N ASP A 177 -9.28 -14.25 16.67
CA ASP A 177 -10.61 -14.11 16.08
C ASP A 177 -11.23 -12.73 16.35
N GLU A 178 -10.48 -11.68 16.02
CA GLU A 178 -10.87 -10.28 16.22
C GLU A 178 -10.42 -9.40 15.05
N ASP A 179 -10.96 -8.19 14.98
CA ASP A 179 -10.54 -7.21 13.98
C ASP A 179 -9.12 -6.72 14.30
N ASN A 180 -8.25 -6.73 13.30
CA ASN A 180 -6.95 -6.11 13.41
C ASN A 180 -7.10 -4.62 13.06
N PRO A 181 -6.81 -3.68 13.98
CA PRO A 181 -7.10 -2.26 13.75
C PRO A 181 -6.37 -1.70 12.53
N VAL A 182 -5.14 -2.18 12.25
CA VAL A 182 -4.35 -1.72 11.09
C VAL A 182 -4.99 -2.20 9.78
N LEU A 183 -5.35 -3.48 9.69
CA LEU A 183 -5.96 -4.01 8.46
C LEU A 183 -7.42 -3.59 8.31
N LYS A 184 -8.10 -3.28 9.41
CA LYS A 184 -9.45 -2.72 9.39
C LYS A 184 -9.46 -1.33 8.75
N GLU A 185 -8.48 -0.48 9.09
CA GLU A 185 -8.28 0.82 8.45
C GLU A 185 -8.07 0.66 6.93
N GLU A 186 -7.31 -0.35 6.49
CA GLU A 186 -7.12 -0.64 5.05
C GLU A 186 -8.44 -1.02 4.36
N GLN A 187 -9.25 -1.91 4.95
CA GLN A 187 -10.56 -2.24 4.40
C GLN A 187 -11.49 -1.03 4.30
N ASP A 188 -11.47 -0.17 5.33
CA ASP A 188 -12.28 1.04 5.36
C ASP A 188 -11.79 2.07 4.32
N ALA A 189 -10.47 2.16 4.12
CA ALA A 189 -9.86 2.96 3.05
C ALA A 189 -10.24 2.43 1.65
N GLN A 190 -10.20 1.11 1.44
CA GLN A 190 -10.64 0.48 0.18
C GLN A 190 -12.13 0.68 -0.10
N ALA A 191 -12.95 0.74 0.94
CA ALA A 191 -14.39 0.94 0.84
C ALA A 191 -14.80 2.41 0.64
N ARG A 192 -13.85 3.36 0.66
CA ARG A 192 -14.15 4.77 0.42
C ARG A 192 -14.85 4.93 -0.94
N LYS A 193 -16.00 5.57 -0.92
CA LYS A 193 -16.82 5.80 -2.12
C LYS A 193 -16.13 6.81 -3.01
N LEU A 194 -16.16 6.56 -4.32
CA LEU A 194 -15.82 7.56 -5.33
C LEU A 194 -16.86 8.67 -5.26
N GLU A 195 -16.44 9.85 -4.79
CA GLU A 195 -17.28 11.04 -4.81
C GLU A 195 -17.40 11.54 -6.26
N LYS A 196 -18.60 11.40 -6.84
CA LYS A 196 -18.88 11.69 -8.25
C LYS A 196 -18.35 13.08 -8.67
N GLY A 197 -18.52 14.09 -7.81
CA GLY A 197 -18.05 15.45 -8.06
C GLY A 197 -16.53 15.58 -8.08
N ALA A 198 -15.81 14.88 -7.18
CA ALA A 198 -14.36 14.87 -7.15
C ALA A 198 -13.77 14.19 -8.39
N VAL A 199 -14.36 13.06 -8.80
CA VAL A 199 -13.97 12.35 -10.03
C VAL A 199 -14.19 13.23 -11.27
N LEU A 200 -15.34 13.90 -11.36
CA LEU A 200 -15.63 14.79 -12.48
C LEU A 200 -14.65 15.97 -12.52
N LYS A 201 -14.37 16.62 -11.38
CA LYS A 201 -13.38 17.70 -11.29
C LYS A 201 -11.98 17.25 -11.75
N ALA A 202 -11.53 16.08 -11.31
CA ALA A 202 -10.24 15.53 -11.72
C ALA A 202 -10.17 15.26 -13.24
N ILE A 203 -11.24 14.73 -13.84
CA ILE A 203 -11.32 14.52 -15.30
C ILE A 203 -11.27 15.86 -16.03
N CYS A 204 -12.02 16.84 -15.56
CA CYS A 204 -12.14 18.15 -16.19
C CYS A 204 -10.84 18.96 -16.12
N ALA A 205 -10.07 18.81 -15.03
CA ALA A 205 -8.77 19.44 -14.89
C ALA A 205 -7.70 18.94 -15.88
N GLY A 206 -7.98 17.85 -16.62
CA GLY A 206 -7.08 17.33 -17.65
C GLY A 206 -7.22 17.97 -19.03
N PHE A 207 -8.19 18.86 -19.22
CA PHE A 207 -8.35 19.60 -20.47
C PHE A 207 -7.47 20.86 -20.45
N GLU A 208 -6.95 21.24 -21.62
CA GLU A 208 -6.31 22.55 -21.76
C GLU A 208 -7.35 23.66 -21.52
N GLU A 209 -6.90 24.80 -21.01
CA GLU A 209 -7.73 25.97 -20.74
C GLU A 209 -8.61 26.27 -21.98
N THR A 210 -9.92 26.44 -21.77
CA THR A 210 -10.95 26.66 -22.82
C THR A 210 -11.31 25.48 -23.73
N THR A 211 -10.70 24.31 -23.55
CA THR A 211 -11.03 23.08 -24.32
C THR A 211 -11.97 22.12 -23.58
N GLU A 212 -12.35 22.49 -22.36
CA GLU A 212 -13.21 21.71 -21.48
C GLU A 212 -14.61 21.48 -22.10
N PRO A 213 -15.11 20.23 -22.11
CA PRO A 213 -16.47 19.95 -22.56
C PRO A 213 -17.50 20.59 -21.63
N ALA A 214 -18.71 20.88 -22.15
CA ALA A 214 -19.77 21.55 -21.37
C ALA A 214 -20.15 20.85 -20.06
N VAL A 215 -19.92 19.54 -19.94
CA VAL A 215 -20.11 18.77 -18.69
C VAL A 215 -19.20 19.24 -17.55
N CYS A 216 -18.06 19.85 -17.87
CA CYS A 216 -17.08 20.37 -16.92
C CYS A 216 -17.39 21.79 -16.42
N LEU A 217 -18.32 22.49 -17.08
CA LEU A 217 -18.71 23.86 -16.74
C LEU A 217 -19.78 23.94 -15.64
N ASN A 218 -20.32 22.80 -15.22
CA ASN A 218 -21.29 22.69 -14.14
C ASN A 218 -20.64 21.91 -12.97
N ASP A 219 -20.79 22.41 -11.75
CA ASP A 219 -20.13 21.94 -10.50
C ASP A 219 -20.57 20.53 -10.01
N GLY A 220 -20.77 19.57 -10.91
CA GLY A 220 -21.16 18.20 -10.57
C GLY A 220 -22.62 18.04 -10.11
N GLU A 221 -23.42 19.11 -10.12
CA GLU A 221 -24.86 19.03 -9.96
C GLU A 221 -25.50 18.59 -11.29
N CYS A 222 -25.74 17.28 -11.42
CA CYS A 222 -26.76 16.83 -12.37
C CYS A 222 -28.13 17.24 -11.80
N THR A 223 -28.79 18.20 -12.43
CA THR A 223 -30.24 18.40 -12.29
C THR A 223 -31.01 17.25 -12.93
#